data_AF-G2XGK7-F1
#
_entry.id   AF-G2XGK7-F1
#
_cell.length_a   1.000
_cell.length_b   1.000
_cell.length_c   1.000
_cell.angle_alpha   90.00
_cell.angle_beta   90.00
_cell.angle_gamma   90.00
#
_symmetry.space_group_name_H-M   'P 1'
#
loop_
_entity.id
_entity.type
_entity.pdbx_description
1 polymer ?
#
loop_
_entity_poly.entity_id
_entity_poly.type
_entity_poly.pdbx_seq_one_letter_code
_entity_poly.pdbx_strand_id
1 'polypeptide(L)'
;MCQLSRIENDPAAAEENRTSPLTPAFSCQRLNSTTFVVKENDRWGEEPLIYVKIYLHDIVLIDSGCGGSTQTPSIDLTLKVYLETIPVPDNEGLPLNRSGVKPYTIISTHCHYDHIGGMPEFMRTSGLAVWASSAGKDYLTDPHKLKSASLCAFVGMELPRYHVTHWAEDGARVVSSSGEDLNLVVFQTPGHMPDEIAIWDAKNRVLFVGDTVYERAPILFPEGGSISEYRDTIDRLQQLVHGWNQEEEVNCTRSP
;
A
#
# COMPACT_ATOMS: atom_id res chain seq x y z
N MET A 1 -15.47 -55.72 46.43
CA MET A 1 -15.50 -54.38 47.03
C MET A 1 -14.53 -53.49 46.28
N CYS A 2 -15.03 -52.58 45.44
CA CYS A 2 -14.45 -51.25 45.26
C CYS A 2 -15.54 -50.42 44.56
N GLN A 3 -15.96 -49.34 45.20
CA GLN A 3 -17.16 -48.58 44.87
C GLN A 3 -17.03 -47.76 43.58
N LEU A 4 -18.16 -47.68 42.89
CA LEU A 4 -18.49 -46.66 41.89
C LEU A 4 -18.35 -45.26 42.49
N SER A 5 -17.68 -44.35 41.78
CA SER A 5 -17.92 -42.91 41.92
C SER A 5 -18.47 -42.39 40.59
N ARG A 6 -19.62 -41.72 40.69
CA ARG A 6 -20.32 -41.04 39.60
C ARG A 6 -19.49 -39.82 39.21
N ILE A 7 -19.23 -39.65 37.91
CA ILE A 7 -18.84 -38.36 37.36
C ILE A 7 -20.11 -37.51 37.36
N GLU A 8 -20.16 -36.55 38.28
CA GLU A 8 -21.16 -35.48 38.24
C GLU A 8 -20.82 -34.59 37.02
N ASN A 9 -21.74 -34.51 36.07
CA ASN A 9 -21.70 -33.49 35.04
C ASN A 9 -21.90 -32.13 35.71
N ASP A 10 -20.84 -31.36 35.87
CA ASP A 10 -20.92 -29.96 36.25
C ASP A 10 -21.52 -29.17 35.07
N PRO A 11 -22.72 -28.58 35.21
CA PRO A 11 -23.34 -27.78 34.14
C PRO A 11 -22.59 -26.45 33.90
N ALA A 12 -21.60 -26.09 34.72
CA ALA A 12 -20.84 -24.85 34.59
C ALA A 12 -19.71 -24.90 33.54
N ALA A 13 -19.47 -26.05 32.88
CA ALA A 13 -18.48 -26.16 31.81
C ALA A 13 -19.01 -25.76 30.41
N ALA A 14 -20.22 -25.20 30.33
CA ALA A 14 -20.86 -24.79 29.09
C ALA A 14 -21.22 -23.31 29.12
N GLU A 15 -20.22 -22.42 28.99
CA GLU A 15 -20.34 -21.08 28.37
C GLU A 15 -19.02 -20.29 28.47
N GLU A 16 -17.98 -20.73 27.76
CA GLU A 16 -17.00 -19.78 27.23
C GLU A 16 -16.77 -20.11 25.75
N ASN A 17 -17.82 -19.94 24.95
CA ASN A 17 -17.64 -19.75 23.52
C ASN A 17 -17.10 -18.33 23.32
N ARG A 18 -15.80 -18.13 23.62
CA ARG A 18 -15.08 -16.92 23.22
C ARG A 18 -15.05 -16.96 21.70
N THR A 19 -15.97 -16.25 21.07
CA THR A 19 -15.83 -15.89 19.67
C THR A 19 -14.52 -15.10 19.57
N SER A 20 -13.47 -15.73 19.08
CA SER A 20 -12.23 -15.04 18.74
C SER A 20 -12.60 -13.80 17.92
N PRO A 21 -12.06 -12.61 18.25
CA PRO A 21 -12.39 -11.40 17.53
C PRO A 21 -12.17 -11.61 16.03
N LEU A 22 -13.10 -11.10 15.24
CA LEU A 22 -13.01 -11.15 13.79
C LEU A 22 -11.81 -10.30 13.34
N THR A 23 -10.80 -10.91 12.71
CA THR A 23 -9.55 -10.28 12.32
C THR A 23 -9.51 -10.18 10.80
N PRO A 24 -9.44 -8.97 10.23
CA PRO A 24 -9.27 -8.79 8.79
C PRO A 24 -7.84 -9.12 8.36
N ALA A 25 -7.62 -9.18 7.06
CA ALA A 25 -6.28 -9.32 6.46
C ALA A 25 -5.35 -8.12 6.78
N PHE A 26 -5.88 -7.03 7.33
CA PHE A 26 -5.16 -5.76 7.45
C PHE A 26 -4.91 -5.39 8.91
N SER A 27 -3.70 -4.91 9.18
CA SER A 27 -3.35 -4.20 10.41
C SER A 27 -2.90 -2.78 10.06
N CYS A 28 -3.09 -1.83 10.97
CA CYS A 28 -2.82 -0.43 10.70
C CYS A 28 -2.16 0.24 11.89
N GLN A 29 -1.14 1.03 11.63
CA GLN A 29 -0.43 1.85 12.61
C GLN A 29 -0.16 3.25 12.06
N ARG A 30 -0.12 4.25 12.93
CA ARG A 30 0.24 5.61 12.53
C ARG A 30 1.76 5.73 12.36
N LEU A 31 2.20 6.21 11.20
CA LEU A 31 3.60 6.49 10.89
C LEU A 31 4.02 7.90 11.32
N ASN A 32 3.18 8.88 11.01
CA ASN A 32 3.38 10.29 11.35
C ASN A 32 2.04 11.02 11.44
N SER A 33 2.06 12.35 11.55
CA SER A 33 0.85 13.16 11.76
C SER A 33 -0.21 13.00 10.67
N THR A 34 0.18 12.64 9.44
CA THR A 34 -0.73 12.54 8.29
C THR A 34 -0.77 11.17 7.64
N THR A 35 0.09 10.23 8.05
CA THR A 35 0.32 8.96 7.34
C THR A 35 0.14 7.77 8.26
N PHE A 36 -0.52 6.75 7.75
CA PHE A 36 -0.64 5.43 8.35
C PHE A 36 0.02 4.40 7.43
N VAL A 37 0.55 3.33 8.03
CA VAL A 37 0.95 2.12 7.32
C VAL A 37 -0.10 1.06 7.60
N VAL A 38 -0.72 0.56 6.53
CA VAL A 38 -1.55 -0.64 6.54
C VAL A 38 -0.68 -1.80 6.06
N LYS A 39 -0.47 -2.80 6.92
CA LYS A 39 0.20 -4.05 6.55
C LYS A 39 -0.87 -5.09 6.24
N GLU A 40 -0.84 -5.66 5.04
CA GLU A 40 -1.67 -6.80 4.67
C GLU A 40 -0.98 -8.09 5.10
N ASN A 41 -1.71 -9.02 5.73
CA ASN A 41 -1.27 -10.37 6.04
C ASN A 41 -1.91 -11.30 5.01
N ASP A 42 -1.36 -11.26 3.80
CA ASP A 42 -1.92 -11.94 2.64
C ASP A 42 -1.66 -13.46 2.66
N ARG A 43 -2.24 -14.19 1.71
CA ARG A 43 -2.15 -15.65 1.67
C ARG A 43 -0.86 -16.20 1.06
N TRP A 44 -0.06 -15.36 0.44
CA TRP A 44 1.20 -15.69 -0.21
C TRP A 44 2.41 -15.36 0.67
N GLY A 45 2.22 -14.50 1.67
CA GLY A 45 3.23 -14.16 2.67
C GLY A 45 4.18 -13.06 2.22
N GLU A 46 3.79 -12.25 1.23
CA GLU A 46 4.53 -11.03 0.84
C GLU A 46 4.46 -9.96 1.93
N GLU A 47 3.30 -9.91 2.60
CA GLU A 47 2.95 -8.96 3.62
C GLU A 47 3.13 -7.47 3.25
N PRO A 48 2.54 -6.99 2.14
CA PRO A 48 2.85 -5.68 1.58
C PRO A 48 2.47 -4.53 2.52
N LEU A 49 3.25 -3.45 2.41
CA LEU A 49 3.01 -2.19 3.12
C LEU A 49 2.26 -1.22 2.20
N ILE A 50 1.08 -0.81 2.63
CA ILE A 50 0.22 0.14 1.93
C ILE A 50 0.20 1.43 2.76
N TYR A 51 0.54 2.56 2.15
CA TYR A 51 0.57 3.83 2.89
C TYR A 51 -0.70 4.62 2.66
N VAL A 52 -1.33 5.05 3.74
CA VAL A 52 -2.58 5.84 3.71
C VAL A 52 -2.30 7.22 4.26
N LYS A 53 -2.39 8.24 3.41
CA LYS A 53 -2.27 9.64 3.84
C LYS A 53 -3.63 10.31 3.89
N ILE A 54 -3.91 10.98 5.01
CA ILE A 54 -5.18 11.68 5.24
C ILE A 54 -5.00 13.17 4.96
N TYR A 55 -5.73 13.68 3.97
CA TYR A 55 -5.85 15.10 3.66
C TYR A 55 -7.22 15.62 4.11
N LEU A 56 -7.42 16.94 4.07
CA LEU A 56 -8.69 17.54 4.45
C LEU A 56 -9.84 17.08 3.54
N HIS A 57 -9.58 16.93 2.24
CA HIS A 57 -10.59 16.59 1.25
C HIS A 57 -10.34 15.29 0.47
N ASP A 58 -9.24 14.58 0.73
CA ASP A 58 -8.84 13.39 -0.03
C ASP A 58 -8.18 12.34 0.88
N ILE A 59 -8.15 11.10 0.41
CA ILE A 59 -7.32 10.02 0.97
C ILE A 59 -6.35 9.58 -0.11
N VAL A 60 -5.06 9.70 0.16
CA VAL A 60 -4.04 9.17 -0.74
C VAL A 60 -3.66 7.76 -0.31
N LEU A 61 -3.70 6.82 -1.24
CA LEU A 61 -3.14 5.48 -1.09
C LEU A 61 -1.86 5.40 -1.92
N ILE A 62 -0.80 4.86 -1.34
CA ILE A 62 0.37 4.39 -2.09
C ILE A 62 0.29 2.89 -2.06
N ASP A 63 0.05 2.32 -3.24
CA ASP A 63 -0.31 0.93 -3.50
C ASP A 63 -1.64 0.48 -2.89
N SER A 64 -2.05 -0.74 -3.24
CA SER A 64 -3.37 -1.30 -2.91
C SER A 64 -3.32 -2.71 -2.31
N GLY A 65 -2.14 -3.31 -2.18
CA GLY A 65 -1.99 -4.64 -1.62
C GLY A 65 -2.38 -5.75 -2.58
N CYS A 66 -2.54 -6.95 -2.03
CA CYS A 66 -2.91 -8.18 -2.72
C CYS A 66 -4.43 -8.38 -2.85
N GLY A 67 -5.24 -7.42 -2.42
CA GLY A 67 -6.69 -7.44 -2.55
C GLY A 67 -7.46 -8.09 -1.39
N GLY A 68 -6.81 -8.29 -0.24
CA GLY A 68 -7.42 -8.80 1.00
C GLY A 68 -7.44 -10.32 1.12
N SER A 69 -6.79 -11.06 0.20
CA SER A 69 -6.79 -12.52 0.23
C SER A 69 -5.77 -13.05 1.24
N THR A 70 -6.19 -13.93 2.16
CA THR A 70 -5.36 -14.36 3.30
C THR A 70 -5.66 -15.80 3.72
N GLN A 71 -4.68 -16.46 4.36
CA GLN A 71 -4.80 -17.86 4.78
C GLN A 71 -5.67 -18.05 6.03
N THR A 72 -5.82 -17.01 6.86
CA THR A 72 -6.29 -17.16 8.26
C THR A 72 -7.27 -16.10 8.79
N PRO A 73 -7.96 -15.25 8.01
CA PRO A 73 -8.83 -14.26 8.61
C PRO A 73 -10.10 -14.91 9.12
N SER A 74 -10.68 -14.32 10.16
CA SER A 74 -12.03 -14.64 10.58
C SER A 74 -13.09 -13.76 9.87
N ILE A 75 -12.68 -12.73 9.11
CA ILE A 75 -13.51 -11.94 8.19
C ILE A 75 -12.81 -11.63 6.86
N ASP A 76 -13.51 -11.84 5.76
CA ASP A 76 -13.05 -11.46 4.42
C ASP A 76 -13.44 -9.99 4.14
N LEU A 77 -12.46 -9.09 4.18
CA LEU A 77 -12.62 -7.68 3.89
C LEU A 77 -11.61 -7.26 2.82
N THR A 78 -12.05 -6.39 1.93
CA THR A 78 -11.19 -5.70 0.99
C THR A 78 -10.56 -4.46 1.66
N LEU A 79 -9.49 -3.89 1.09
CA LEU A 79 -8.79 -2.75 1.68
C LEU A 79 -9.74 -1.54 1.83
N LYS A 80 -10.54 -1.22 0.81
CA LYS A 80 -11.53 -0.12 0.89
C LYS A 80 -12.52 -0.32 2.03
N VAL A 81 -13.06 -1.53 2.20
CA VAL A 81 -14.01 -1.79 3.30
C VAL A 81 -13.29 -1.65 4.65
N TYR A 82 -12.05 -2.13 4.76
CA TYR A 82 -11.25 -1.94 5.96
C TYR A 82 -11.09 -0.44 6.30
N LEU A 83 -10.65 0.37 5.34
CA LEU A 83 -10.44 1.81 5.52
C LEU A 83 -11.72 2.57 5.90
N GLU A 84 -12.88 2.11 5.42
CA GLU A 84 -14.15 2.82 5.58
C GLU A 84 -14.94 2.43 6.82
N THR A 85 -14.68 1.23 7.37
CA THR A 85 -15.53 0.63 8.40
C THR A 85 -14.80 0.20 9.67
N ILE A 86 -13.51 -0.11 9.59
CA ILE A 86 -12.78 -0.69 10.73
C ILE A 86 -12.14 0.41 11.58
N PRO A 87 -12.48 0.51 12.88
CA PRO A 87 -11.80 1.38 13.83
C PRO A 87 -10.28 1.15 13.87
N VAL A 88 -9.50 2.23 13.71
CA VAL A 88 -8.05 2.18 13.92
C VAL A 88 -7.74 2.83 15.28
N PRO A 89 -7.13 2.09 16.24
CA PRO A 89 -6.81 2.64 17.57
C PRO A 89 -5.99 3.93 17.50
N ASP A 90 -4.98 3.97 16.62
CA ASP A 90 -4.12 5.13 16.41
C ASP A 90 -4.83 6.31 15.72
N ASN A 91 -6.08 6.14 15.31
CA ASN A 91 -6.95 7.17 14.73
C ASN A 91 -8.18 7.42 15.61
N GLU A 92 -7.97 7.51 16.92
CA GLU A 92 -9.04 7.77 17.91
C GLU A 92 -10.15 6.71 17.91
N GLY A 93 -9.84 5.49 17.46
CA GLY A 93 -10.84 4.43 17.28
C GLY A 93 -11.83 4.71 16.15
N LEU A 94 -11.48 5.55 15.18
CA LEU A 94 -12.28 5.83 13.99
C LEU A 94 -11.66 5.20 12.74
N PRO A 95 -12.47 4.78 11.75
CA PRO A 95 -11.96 4.38 10.44
C PRO A 95 -11.22 5.53 9.74
N LEU A 96 -10.24 5.19 8.89
CA LEU A 96 -9.41 6.18 8.19
C LEU A 96 -10.20 7.01 7.16
N ASN A 97 -11.23 6.42 6.56
CA ASN A 97 -12.18 7.11 5.67
C ASN A 97 -13.62 6.75 6.01
N ARG A 98 -14.08 7.13 7.21
CA ARG A 98 -15.42 6.78 7.72
C ARG A 98 -16.52 6.93 6.65
N SER A 99 -17.18 5.82 6.31
CA SER A 99 -18.28 5.77 5.32
C SER A 99 -17.89 6.20 3.90
N GLY A 100 -16.60 6.24 3.56
CA GLY A 100 -16.12 6.57 2.22
C GLY A 100 -16.40 8.03 1.81
N VAL A 101 -16.42 8.95 2.78
CA VAL A 101 -16.82 10.36 2.53
C VAL A 101 -15.78 11.14 1.73
N LYS A 102 -14.50 10.78 1.81
CA LYS A 102 -13.43 11.41 1.02
C LYS A 102 -13.18 10.58 -0.25
N PRO A 103 -13.00 11.22 -1.41
CA PRO A 103 -12.46 10.57 -2.60
C PRO A 103 -11.07 9.98 -2.35
N TYR A 104 -10.65 9.07 -3.23
CA TYR A 104 -9.33 8.45 -3.17
C TYR A 104 -8.45 8.93 -4.32
N THR A 105 -7.18 9.17 -4.00
CA THR A 105 -6.08 9.28 -4.96
C THR A 105 -5.13 8.11 -4.72
N ILE A 106 -5.04 7.18 -5.65
CA ILE A 106 -4.19 6.00 -5.54
C ILE A 106 -2.96 6.19 -6.43
N ILE A 107 -1.78 6.00 -5.87
CA ILE A 107 -0.50 6.03 -6.59
C ILE A 107 0.03 4.59 -6.61
N SER A 108 0.05 3.98 -7.78
CA SER A 108 0.63 2.65 -8.00
C SER A 108 2.13 2.80 -8.20
N THR A 109 2.93 2.19 -7.33
CA THR A 109 4.39 2.24 -7.47
C THR A 109 4.87 1.44 -8.65
N HIS A 110 4.31 0.24 -8.90
CA HIS A 110 4.55 -0.56 -10.10
C HIS A 110 3.47 -1.66 -10.27
N CYS A 111 3.62 -2.52 -11.27
CA CYS A 111 2.58 -3.45 -11.73
C CYS A 111 2.46 -4.80 -10.99
N HIS A 112 3.25 -5.08 -9.95
CA HIS A 112 3.16 -6.37 -9.25
C HIS A 112 1.87 -6.52 -8.43
N TYR A 113 1.41 -7.77 -8.32
CA TYR A 113 0.10 -8.13 -7.77
C TYR A 113 -0.16 -7.60 -6.36
N ASP A 114 0.87 -7.50 -5.53
CA ASP A 114 0.87 -6.99 -4.17
C ASP A 114 0.84 -5.45 -4.10
N HIS A 115 0.95 -4.77 -5.24
CA HIS A 115 0.77 -3.33 -5.37
C HIS A 115 -0.57 -2.97 -6.03
N ILE A 116 -1.02 -3.76 -7.01
CA ILE A 116 -2.24 -3.47 -7.80
C ILE A 116 -3.44 -4.36 -7.48
N GLY A 117 -3.30 -5.35 -6.61
CA GLY A 117 -4.30 -6.38 -6.36
C GLY A 117 -5.60 -5.83 -5.79
N GLY A 118 -5.52 -4.81 -4.93
CA GLY A 118 -6.68 -4.12 -4.37
C GLY A 118 -7.38 -3.15 -5.31
N MET A 119 -6.76 -2.71 -6.40
CA MET A 119 -7.31 -1.68 -7.30
C MET A 119 -8.78 -1.85 -7.73
N PRO A 120 -9.27 -3.06 -8.09
CA PRO A 120 -10.62 -3.23 -8.63
C PRO A 120 -11.76 -2.73 -7.73
N GLU A 121 -11.57 -2.74 -6.41
CA GLU A 121 -12.60 -2.31 -5.46
C GLU A 121 -12.87 -0.80 -5.51
N PHE A 122 -11.86 -0.02 -5.91
CA PHE A 122 -11.93 1.44 -5.94
C PHE A 122 -12.58 1.96 -7.23
N MET A 123 -12.60 1.16 -8.30
CA MET A 123 -12.98 1.60 -9.67
C MET A 123 -14.39 2.18 -9.79
N ARG A 124 -15.29 1.89 -8.85
CA ARG A 124 -16.66 2.44 -8.81
C ARG A 124 -16.81 3.68 -7.92
N THR A 125 -15.71 4.17 -7.35
CA THR A 125 -15.73 5.32 -6.45
C THR A 125 -15.75 6.62 -7.25
N SER A 126 -16.68 7.51 -6.90
CA SER A 126 -16.73 8.85 -7.48
C SER A 126 -15.50 9.67 -7.05
N GLY A 127 -14.93 10.43 -7.99
CA GLY A 127 -13.75 11.25 -7.70
C GLY A 127 -12.46 10.45 -7.48
N LEU A 128 -12.37 9.22 -8.00
CA LEU A 128 -11.14 8.45 -7.98
C LEU A 128 -10.09 9.07 -8.92
N ALA A 129 -8.88 9.29 -8.42
CA ALA A 129 -7.68 9.49 -9.22
C ALA A 129 -6.74 8.28 -9.04
N VAL A 130 -6.24 7.75 -10.15
CA VAL A 130 -5.19 6.70 -10.18
C VAL A 130 -3.98 7.24 -10.94
N TRP A 131 -2.84 7.25 -10.26
CA TRP A 131 -1.53 7.67 -10.75
C TRP A 131 -0.63 6.45 -10.95
N ALA A 132 0.12 6.44 -12.05
CA ALA A 132 1.17 5.45 -12.31
C ALA A 132 2.26 6.07 -13.20
N SER A 133 3.42 5.43 -13.28
CA SER A 133 4.55 5.92 -14.07
C SER A 133 4.24 5.99 -15.57
N SER A 134 4.66 7.08 -16.22
CA SER A 134 4.71 7.17 -17.68
C SER A 134 5.88 6.38 -18.28
N ALA A 135 6.95 6.12 -17.51
CA ALA A 135 7.98 5.15 -17.87
C ALA A 135 7.41 3.74 -17.71
N GLY A 136 7.83 2.80 -18.56
CA GLY A 136 7.30 1.43 -18.54
C GLY A 136 5.78 1.34 -18.76
N LYS A 137 5.12 2.39 -19.27
CA LYS A 137 3.66 2.48 -19.40
C LYS A 137 3.02 1.30 -20.16
N ASP A 138 3.75 0.66 -21.05
CA ASP A 138 3.31 -0.54 -21.77
C ASP A 138 3.17 -1.77 -20.85
N TYR A 139 3.90 -1.85 -19.75
CA TYR A 139 3.70 -2.87 -18.69
C TYR A 139 2.36 -2.75 -17.98
N LEU A 140 1.73 -1.57 -18.03
CA LEU A 140 0.42 -1.30 -17.43
C LEU A 140 -0.72 -1.25 -18.47
N THR A 141 -0.40 -1.01 -19.74
CA THR A 141 -1.40 -0.78 -20.80
C THR A 141 -1.51 -1.91 -21.83
N ASP A 142 -0.45 -2.70 -22.02
CA ASP A 142 -0.49 -3.92 -22.84
C ASP A 142 -0.92 -5.11 -21.97
N PRO A 143 -2.09 -5.73 -22.22
CA PRO A 143 -2.56 -6.87 -21.44
C PRO A 143 -1.61 -8.06 -21.43
N HIS A 144 -0.81 -8.26 -22.48
CA HIS A 144 0.16 -9.35 -22.53
C HIS A 144 1.35 -9.09 -21.61
N LYS A 145 1.90 -7.87 -21.64
CA LYS A 145 2.99 -7.47 -20.74
C LYS A 145 2.53 -7.42 -19.30
N LEU A 146 1.37 -6.81 -19.04
CA LEU A 146 0.82 -6.76 -17.69
C LEU A 146 0.62 -8.16 -17.12
N LYS A 147 0.10 -9.10 -17.92
CA LYS A 147 -0.10 -10.49 -17.48
C LYS A 147 1.21 -11.21 -17.17
N SER A 148 2.29 -10.97 -17.92
CA SER A 148 3.58 -11.61 -17.65
C SER A 148 4.30 -10.96 -16.48
N ALA A 149 4.29 -9.63 -16.43
CA ALA A 149 5.03 -8.84 -15.45
C ALA A 149 4.37 -8.77 -14.08
N SER A 150 3.03 -8.75 -13.96
CA SER A 150 2.36 -8.52 -12.67
C SER A 150 2.54 -9.63 -11.63
N LEU A 151 3.11 -10.78 -12.03
CA LEU A 151 3.23 -12.00 -11.21
C LEU A 151 1.89 -12.60 -10.74
N CYS A 152 0.72 -12.04 -11.12
CA CYS A 152 -0.59 -12.57 -10.73
C CYS A 152 -0.74 -14.05 -11.12
N ALA A 153 -0.32 -14.43 -12.33
CA ALA A 153 -0.41 -15.81 -12.79
C ALA A 153 0.48 -16.78 -11.99
N PHE A 154 1.63 -16.32 -11.50
CA PHE A 154 2.55 -17.11 -10.68
C PHE A 154 1.90 -17.48 -9.34
N VAL A 155 1.12 -16.56 -8.77
CA VAL A 155 0.45 -16.73 -7.47
C VAL A 155 -1.00 -17.24 -7.58
N GLY A 156 -1.48 -17.49 -8.81
CA GLY A 156 -2.84 -17.96 -9.08
C GLY A 156 -3.93 -16.90 -8.88
N MET A 157 -3.57 -15.63 -8.96
CA MET A 157 -4.48 -14.48 -8.85
C MET A 157 -5.03 -14.07 -10.23
N GLU A 158 -6.29 -13.64 -10.28
CA GLU A 158 -6.83 -13.01 -11.47
C GLU A 158 -6.21 -11.63 -11.68
N LEU A 159 -5.87 -11.30 -12.92
CA LEU A 159 -5.30 -9.99 -13.23
C LEU A 159 -6.29 -8.87 -12.88
N PRO A 160 -5.93 -7.93 -11.99
CA PRO A 160 -6.84 -6.89 -11.54
C PRO A 160 -7.19 -5.94 -12.68
N ARG A 161 -8.46 -5.57 -12.75
CA ARG A 161 -8.98 -4.63 -13.76
C ARG A 161 -9.10 -3.24 -13.16
N TYR A 162 -8.32 -2.31 -13.70
CA TYR A 162 -8.34 -0.90 -13.32
C TYR A 162 -7.92 -0.02 -14.51
N HIS A 163 -8.01 1.29 -14.35
CA HIS A 163 -7.52 2.23 -15.36
C HIS A 163 -6.73 3.36 -14.68
N VAL A 164 -5.58 3.69 -15.27
CA VAL A 164 -4.76 4.83 -14.85
C VAL A 164 -5.38 6.11 -15.40
N THR A 165 -5.58 7.10 -14.54
CA THR A 165 -6.14 8.41 -14.90
C THR A 165 -5.05 9.46 -15.13
N HIS A 166 -3.90 9.31 -14.48
CA HIS A 166 -2.78 10.25 -14.53
C HIS A 166 -1.47 9.48 -14.75
N TRP A 167 -0.76 9.83 -15.81
CA TRP A 167 0.55 9.26 -16.12
C TRP A 167 1.63 10.22 -15.62
N ALA A 168 2.42 9.78 -14.65
CA ALA A 168 3.44 10.60 -13.99
C ALA A 168 4.76 10.58 -14.77
N GLU A 169 5.20 11.74 -15.21
CA GLU A 169 6.59 11.95 -15.62
C GLU A 169 7.49 12.07 -14.38
N ASP A 170 8.80 11.94 -14.60
CA ASP A 170 9.79 12.15 -13.55
C ASP A 170 9.72 13.59 -13.00
N GLY A 171 9.58 13.74 -11.68
CA GLY A 171 9.37 15.02 -11.01
C GLY A 171 7.92 15.54 -11.00
N ALA A 172 6.94 14.73 -11.45
CA ALA A 172 5.55 15.15 -11.47
C ALA A 172 4.99 15.42 -10.06
N ARG A 173 4.23 16.51 -9.91
CA ARG A 173 3.47 16.81 -8.68
C ARG A 173 2.11 16.12 -8.73
N VAL A 174 1.78 15.38 -7.69
CA VAL A 174 0.50 14.66 -7.59
C VAL A 174 -0.61 15.63 -7.22
N VAL A 175 -1.70 15.57 -7.98
CA VAL A 175 -2.95 16.28 -7.66
C VAL A 175 -4.09 15.29 -7.44
N SER A 176 -5.04 15.69 -6.59
CA SER A 176 -6.29 14.95 -6.40
C SER A 176 -7.19 15.02 -7.64
N SER A 177 -8.31 14.28 -7.64
CA SER A 177 -9.32 14.36 -8.70
C SER A 177 -9.97 15.74 -8.84
N SER A 178 -9.92 16.58 -7.80
CA SER A 178 -10.40 17.96 -7.83
C SER A 178 -9.32 18.98 -8.22
N GLY A 179 -8.08 18.52 -8.46
CA GLY A 179 -6.94 19.37 -8.81
C GLY A 179 -6.22 19.99 -7.60
N GLU A 180 -6.48 19.51 -6.38
CA GLU A 180 -5.75 19.93 -5.17
C GLU A 180 -4.32 19.41 -5.21
N ASP A 181 -3.32 20.27 -4.96
CA ASP A 181 -1.92 19.87 -4.83
C ASP A 181 -1.70 19.10 -3.51
N LEU A 182 -1.36 17.82 -3.63
CA LEU A 182 -1.17 16.92 -2.49
C LEU A 182 0.24 17.02 -1.88
N ASN A 183 1.10 17.89 -2.41
CA ASN A 183 2.49 18.08 -1.99
C ASN A 183 3.32 16.78 -2.03
N LEU A 184 3.01 15.91 -2.99
CA LEU A 184 3.75 14.69 -3.29
C LEU A 184 4.43 14.83 -4.65
N VAL A 185 5.68 14.38 -4.74
CA VAL A 185 6.45 14.41 -5.99
C VAL A 185 6.81 12.98 -6.38
N VAL A 186 6.52 12.61 -7.63
CA VAL A 186 6.86 11.31 -8.19
C VAL A 186 8.25 11.35 -8.80
N PHE A 187 9.07 10.34 -8.50
CA PHE A 187 10.35 10.09 -9.16
C PHE A 187 10.30 8.73 -9.83
N GLN A 188 10.68 8.66 -11.10
CA GLN A 188 10.81 7.39 -11.81
C GLN A 188 12.08 6.68 -11.33
N THR A 189 11.92 5.44 -10.88
CA THR A 189 12.96 4.62 -10.24
C THR A 189 13.04 3.26 -10.92
N PRO A 190 13.23 3.19 -12.26
CA PRO A 190 13.29 1.92 -12.96
C PRO A 190 14.45 1.07 -12.44
N GLY A 191 14.24 -0.23 -12.38
CA GLY A 191 15.26 -1.15 -11.90
C GLY A 191 14.67 -2.48 -11.54
N HIS A 192 13.91 -2.56 -10.45
CA HIS A 192 13.17 -3.77 -10.14
C HIS A 192 12.05 -3.98 -11.18
N MET A 193 11.33 -2.91 -11.54
CA MET A 193 10.46 -2.89 -12.72
C MET A 193 10.60 -1.60 -13.56
N PRO A 194 10.32 -1.63 -14.89
CA PRO A 194 10.41 -0.44 -15.74
C PRO A 194 9.39 0.67 -15.43
N ASP A 195 8.24 0.31 -14.86
CA ASP A 195 7.17 1.23 -14.47
C ASP A 195 7.29 1.73 -13.03
N GLU A 196 8.38 1.40 -12.35
CA GLU A 196 8.55 1.69 -10.93
C GLU A 196 8.76 3.18 -10.63
N ILE A 197 8.10 3.64 -9.57
CA ILE A 197 8.23 5.01 -9.04
C ILE A 197 8.39 5.03 -7.52
N ALA A 198 9.15 6.03 -7.06
CA ALA A 198 9.18 6.48 -5.68
C ALA A 198 8.36 7.77 -5.51
N ILE A 199 7.82 7.99 -4.31
CA ILE A 199 6.99 9.14 -3.96
C ILE A 199 7.65 9.90 -2.82
N TRP A 200 7.99 11.16 -3.07
CA TRP A 200 8.53 12.07 -2.06
C TRP A 200 7.44 12.91 -1.41
N ASP A 201 7.30 12.78 -0.10
CA ASP A 201 6.52 13.65 0.76
C ASP A 201 7.43 14.68 1.43
N ALA A 202 7.54 15.85 0.82
CA ALA A 202 8.39 16.92 1.31
C ALA A 202 7.97 17.44 2.71
N LYS A 203 6.68 17.36 3.04
CA LYS A 203 6.14 17.89 4.30
C LYS A 203 6.54 17.02 5.48
N ASN A 204 6.42 15.69 5.34
CA ASN A 204 6.76 14.75 6.42
C ASN A 204 8.18 14.20 6.29
N ARG A 205 8.90 14.57 5.22
CA ARG A 205 10.25 14.09 4.88
C ARG A 205 10.34 12.58 4.77
N VAL A 206 9.37 11.99 4.08
CA VAL A 206 9.29 10.54 3.85
C VAL A 206 9.39 10.26 2.36
N LEU A 207 10.28 9.33 1.99
CA LEU A 207 10.38 8.79 0.65
C LEU A 207 9.79 7.37 0.66
N PHE A 208 8.70 7.16 -0.07
CA PHE A 208 8.13 5.83 -0.31
C PHE A 208 8.77 5.27 -1.57
N VAL A 209 9.43 4.12 -1.47
CA VAL A 209 10.31 3.60 -2.54
C VAL A 209 9.81 2.34 -3.23
N GLY A 210 8.59 1.87 -2.89
CA GLY A 210 8.11 0.58 -3.38
C GLY A 210 9.12 -0.54 -3.12
N ASP A 211 9.42 -1.29 -4.17
CA ASP A 211 10.29 -2.47 -4.13
C ASP A 211 11.77 -2.15 -4.47
N THR A 212 12.11 -0.87 -4.56
CA THR A 212 13.50 -0.44 -4.82
C THR A 212 14.42 -0.79 -3.65
N VAL A 213 13.93 -0.83 -2.40
CA VAL A 213 14.74 -1.16 -1.22
C VAL A 213 13.95 -1.99 -0.21
N TYR A 214 14.49 -3.16 0.18
CA TYR A 214 14.00 -3.94 1.31
C TYR A 214 14.97 -3.91 2.50
N GLU A 215 14.44 -4.00 3.72
CA GLU A 215 15.27 -4.08 4.94
C GLU A 215 15.97 -5.44 5.06
N ARG A 216 15.29 -6.53 4.67
CA ARG A 216 15.69 -7.92 5.01
C ARG A 216 15.56 -8.92 3.86
N ALA A 217 15.45 -8.45 2.63
CA ALA A 217 15.34 -9.28 1.45
C ALA A 217 16.23 -8.76 0.31
N PRO A 218 16.73 -9.62 -0.59
CA PRO A 218 17.38 -9.17 -1.81
C PRO A 218 16.36 -8.53 -2.75
N ILE A 219 16.79 -7.52 -3.52
CA ILE A 219 15.99 -7.03 -4.64
C ILE A 219 15.96 -8.09 -5.74
N LEU A 220 14.76 -8.39 -6.21
CA LEU A 220 14.53 -9.30 -7.34
C LEU A 220 14.42 -8.51 -8.63
N PHE A 221 14.76 -9.12 -9.76
CA PHE A 221 14.68 -8.51 -11.09
C PHE A 221 13.88 -9.46 -12.01
N PRO A 222 12.53 -9.42 -11.94
CA PRO A 222 11.68 -10.28 -12.76
C PRO A 222 11.67 -9.82 -14.23
N GLU A 223 10.76 -10.37 -15.04
CA GLU A 223 10.67 -10.03 -16.47
C GLU A 223 10.42 -8.52 -16.67
N GLY A 224 11.43 -7.83 -17.20
CA GLY A 224 11.44 -6.38 -17.36
C GLY A 224 12.42 -5.66 -16.45
N GLY A 225 12.81 -6.27 -15.32
CA GLY A 225 13.81 -5.72 -14.41
C GLY A 225 15.22 -5.62 -14.99
N SER A 226 16.01 -4.70 -14.45
CA SER A 226 17.35 -4.33 -14.92
C SER A 226 18.24 -3.90 -13.76
N ILE A 227 19.29 -4.69 -13.50
CA ILE A 227 20.28 -4.38 -12.45
C ILE A 227 21.06 -3.09 -12.76
N SER A 228 21.29 -2.80 -14.04
CA SER A 228 21.99 -1.57 -14.43
C SER A 228 21.16 -0.33 -14.15
N GLU A 229 19.87 -0.36 -14.51
CA GLU A 229 18.96 0.75 -14.22
C GLU A 229 18.72 0.88 -12.72
N TYR A 230 18.59 -0.24 -12.02
CA TYR A 230 18.51 -0.27 -10.56
C TYR A 230 19.68 0.43 -9.88
N ARG A 231 20.92 0.13 -10.29
CA ARG A 231 22.10 0.80 -9.76
C ARG A 231 22.01 2.31 -9.98
N ASP A 232 21.68 2.74 -11.19
CA ASP A 232 21.58 4.16 -11.54
C ASP A 232 20.44 4.85 -10.74
N THR A 233 19.34 4.14 -10.49
CA THR A 233 18.24 4.54 -9.59
C THR A 233 18.71 4.72 -8.15
N ILE A 234 19.47 3.77 -7.60
CA ILE A 234 20.00 3.87 -6.23
C ILE A 234 20.94 5.07 -6.09
N ASP A 235 21.87 5.25 -7.04
CA ASP A 235 22.80 6.39 -7.05
C ASP A 235 22.03 7.72 -7.08
N ARG A 236 20.97 7.79 -7.90
CA ARG A 236 20.11 8.98 -8.00
C ARG A 236 19.33 9.25 -6.72
N LEU A 237 18.70 8.22 -6.12
CA LEU A 237 17.96 8.37 -4.87
C LEU A 237 18.86 8.81 -3.72
N GLN A 238 20.09 8.28 -3.65
CA GLN A 238 21.08 8.72 -2.67
C GLN A 238 21.43 10.21 -2.82
N GLN A 239 21.60 10.69 -4.06
CA GLN A 239 21.86 12.10 -4.35
C GLN A 239 20.68 13.00 -3.94
N LEU A 240 19.45 12.60 -4.27
CA LEU A 240 18.25 13.33 -3.89
C LEU A 240 18.10 13.44 -2.37
N VAL A 241 18.22 12.31 -1.66
CA VAL A 241 18.11 12.28 -0.20
C VAL A 241 19.22 13.10 0.46
N HIS A 242 20.46 13.03 -0.04
CA HIS A 242 21.54 13.91 0.44
C HIS A 242 21.17 15.38 0.25
N GLY A 243 20.70 15.75 -0.95
CA GLY A 243 20.28 17.12 -1.26
C GLY A 243 19.20 17.63 -0.31
N TRP A 244 18.12 16.87 -0.12
CA TRP A 244 17.00 17.24 0.77
C TRP A 244 17.42 17.37 2.23
N ASN A 245 18.38 16.57 2.69
CA ASN A 245 18.90 16.67 4.06
C ASN A 245 19.79 17.91 4.24
N GLN A 246 20.59 18.27 3.23
CA GLN A 246 21.39 19.49 3.27
C GLN A 246 20.54 20.77 3.24
N GLU A 247 19.45 20.78 2.45
CA GLU A 247 18.50 21.90 2.45
C GLU A 247 17.86 22.14 3.83
N GLU A 248 17.58 21.07 4.58
CA GLU A 248 17.05 21.14 5.93
C GLU A 248 18.06 21.74 6.92
N GLU A 249 19.32 21.27 6.90
CA GLU A 249 20.39 21.81 7.75
C GLU A 249 20.61 23.32 7.54
N VAL A 250 20.54 23.77 6.28
CA VAL A 250 20.62 25.20 5.94
C VAL A 250 19.41 25.98 6.48
N ASN A 251 18.20 25.42 6.42
CA ASN A 251 17.00 26.08 6.93
C ASN A 251 16.97 26.15 8.46
N CYS A 252 17.46 25.12 9.16
CA CYS A 252 17.60 25.13 10.63
C CYS A 252 18.63 26.16 11.11
N THR A 253 19.74 26.36 10.38
CA THR A 253 20.78 27.33 10.74
C THR A 253 20.43 28.78 10.40
N ARG A 254 19.39 29.00 9.59
CA ARG A 254 18.88 30.34 9.19
C ARG A 254 17.65 30.80 9.97
N SER A 255 17.15 29.99 10.89
CA SER A 255 16.04 30.37 11.78
C SER A 255 16.58 31.22 12.95
N PRO A 256 16.12 32.48 13.13
CA PRO A 256 16.60 33.39 14.18
C PRO A 256 16.18 32.98 15.59
#